data_AF-A0A7S2TX92-F1
#
_entry.id   AF-A0A7S2TX92-F1
#
_cell.length_a   1.000
_cell.length_b   1.000
_cell.length_c   1.000
_cell.angle_alpha   90.00
_cell.angle_beta   90.00
_cell.angle_gamma   90.00
#
_symmetry.space_group_name_H-M   'P 1'
#
loop_
_entity.id
_entity.type
_entity.pdbx_description
1 polymer ?
#
loop_
_entity_poly.entity_id
_entity_poly.type
_entity_poly.pdbx_seq_one_letter_code
_entity_poly.pdbx_strand_id
1 'polypeptide(L)'
;AAAQAKQQKQQPKAAPSRPKKRPQKALAAMWDKKAKEANEQQKTNVFSKDYDASANKKVQKGQKGYGTAPEGSKSAARAKKAKEWVKQQIGLLISVIKKVGQLNANGRHEVTFGVMFIAYQDISDTLVGILRRAKKYGCLEFEGDMLFQGQSDGVIICLTPKADTWKHMPPGK
;
A
#
# COMPACT_ATOMS: atom_id res chain seq x y z
N ALA A 1 -21.98 54.11 29.80
CA ALA A 1 -22.57 53.07 28.92
C ALA A 1 -21.66 51.85 28.95
N ALA A 2 -22.04 50.83 29.73
CA ALA A 2 -21.21 49.68 30.04
C ALA A 2 -21.31 48.58 28.96
N ALA A 3 -20.16 48.04 28.57
CA ALA A 3 -20.01 46.98 27.58
C ALA A 3 -20.59 45.64 28.09
N GLN A 4 -21.40 45.01 27.26
CA GLN A 4 -22.03 43.71 27.52
C GLN A 4 -21.03 42.57 27.28
N ALA A 5 -20.61 41.90 28.35
CA ALA A 5 -19.89 40.63 28.28
C ALA A 5 -20.89 39.48 28.14
N LYS A 6 -20.95 38.86 26.95
CA LYS A 6 -21.68 37.61 26.71
C LYS A 6 -20.97 36.45 27.40
N GLN A 7 -21.49 36.00 28.54
CA GLN A 7 -21.11 34.73 29.13
C GLN A 7 -21.83 33.58 28.40
N GLN A 8 -21.05 32.80 27.65
CA GLN A 8 -21.50 31.59 26.98
C GLN A 8 -21.47 30.44 28.01
N LYS A 9 -22.65 30.01 28.45
CA LYS A 9 -22.83 28.91 29.41
C LYS A 9 -22.45 27.59 28.71
N GLN A 10 -21.26 27.07 29.00
CA GLN A 10 -20.85 25.73 28.55
C GLN A 10 -21.69 24.66 29.26
N GLN A 11 -22.38 23.83 28.50
CA GLN A 11 -23.07 22.66 29.01
C GLN A 11 -22.05 21.55 29.38
N PRO A 12 -22.28 20.77 30.45
CA PRO A 12 -21.37 19.68 30.82
C PRO A 12 -21.43 18.56 29.77
N LYS A 13 -20.28 18.20 29.19
CA LYS A 13 -20.15 17.05 28.29
C LYS A 13 -20.40 15.76 29.07
N ALA A 14 -21.40 14.99 28.65
CA ALA A 14 -21.71 13.68 29.22
C ALA A 14 -20.49 12.73 29.14
N ALA A 15 -20.19 12.05 30.24
CA ALA A 15 -19.11 11.07 30.33
C ALA A 15 -19.32 9.90 29.34
N PRO A 16 -18.24 9.31 28.77
CA PRO A 16 -18.37 8.18 27.86
C PRO A 16 -18.97 6.97 28.59
N SER A 17 -20.13 6.50 28.12
CA SER A 17 -20.80 5.33 28.68
C SER A 17 -19.91 4.09 28.58
N ARG A 18 -19.71 3.39 29.70
CA ARG A 18 -18.95 2.13 29.77
C ARG A 18 -19.55 1.09 28.80
N PRO A 19 -18.75 0.44 27.94
CA PRO A 19 -19.29 -0.54 27.00
C PRO A 19 -19.94 -1.70 27.77
N LYS A 20 -21.22 -1.99 27.47
CA LYS A 20 -21.97 -3.11 28.08
C LYS A 20 -21.23 -4.43 27.85
N LYS A 21 -21.08 -5.24 28.90
CA LYS A 21 -20.46 -6.58 28.83
C LYS A 21 -21.27 -7.45 27.85
N ARG A 22 -20.59 -8.07 26.88
CA ARG A 22 -21.25 -8.96 25.90
C ARG A 22 -21.81 -10.19 26.61
N PRO A 23 -23.03 -10.66 26.26
CA PRO A 23 -23.63 -11.82 26.93
C PRO A 23 -22.79 -13.08 26.66
N GLN A 24 -22.50 -13.86 27.71
CA GLN A 24 -21.64 -15.05 27.65
C GLN A 24 -22.08 -16.07 26.60
N LYS A 25 -23.40 -16.24 26.41
CA LYS A 25 -23.99 -17.12 25.39
C LYS A 25 -23.60 -16.74 23.95
N ALA A 26 -23.46 -15.44 23.67
CA ALA A 26 -23.01 -14.97 22.35
C ALA A 26 -21.51 -15.23 22.12
N LEU A 27 -20.70 -15.23 23.19
CA LEU A 27 -19.29 -15.57 23.11
C LEU A 27 -19.10 -17.07 22.87
N ALA A 28 -19.85 -17.92 23.57
CA ALA A 28 -19.86 -19.37 23.37
C ALA A 28 -20.24 -19.73 21.92
N ALA A 29 -21.35 -19.17 21.41
CA ALA A 29 -21.76 -19.39 20.02
C ALA A 29 -20.70 -18.93 18.99
N MET A 30 -19.98 -17.83 19.27
CA MET A 30 -18.88 -17.38 18.42
C MET A 30 -17.70 -18.36 18.44
N TRP A 31 -17.38 -18.94 19.59
CA TRP A 31 -16.31 -19.93 19.73
C TRP A 31 -16.67 -21.26 19.10
N ASP A 32 -17.91 -21.73 19.24
CA ASP A 32 -18.40 -22.94 18.56
C ASP A 32 -18.32 -22.78 17.04
N LYS A 33 -18.72 -21.60 16.53
CA LYS A 33 -18.60 -21.29 15.10
C LYS A 33 -17.14 -21.31 14.65
N LYS A 34 -16.24 -20.67 15.39
CA LYS A 34 -14.80 -20.68 15.09
C LYS A 34 -14.20 -22.08 15.14
N ALA A 35 -14.61 -22.91 16.10
CA ALA A 35 -14.13 -24.28 16.22
C ALA A 35 -14.54 -25.13 15.01
N LYS A 36 -15.80 -24.99 14.56
CA LYS A 36 -16.28 -25.64 13.33
C LYS A 36 -15.50 -25.19 12.09
N GLU A 37 -15.34 -23.88 11.90
CA GLU A 37 -14.58 -23.31 10.78
C GLU A 37 -13.11 -23.76 10.79
N ALA A 38 -12.47 -23.83 11.97
CA ALA A 38 -11.11 -24.30 12.10
C ALA A 38 -11.00 -25.79 11.75
N ASN A 39 -11.95 -26.62 12.20
CA ASN A 39 -11.97 -28.05 11.88
C ASN A 39 -12.17 -28.29 10.37
N GLU A 40 -13.06 -27.52 9.72
CA GLU A 40 -13.24 -27.54 8.26
C GLU A 40 -11.97 -27.11 7.52
N GLN A 41 -11.25 -26.10 8.01
CA GLN A 41 -9.99 -25.66 7.41
C GLN A 41 -8.88 -26.72 7.60
N GLN A 42 -8.82 -27.39 8.74
CA GLN A 42 -7.85 -28.47 8.97
C GLN A 42 -8.03 -29.59 7.94
N LYS A 43 -9.27 -29.99 7.62
CA LYS A 43 -9.54 -30.99 6.57
C LYS A 43 -8.93 -30.64 5.20
N THR A 44 -8.72 -29.36 4.89
CA THR A 44 -8.07 -28.92 3.64
C THR A 44 -6.55 -28.84 3.72
N ASN A 45 -5.97 -28.90 4.92
CA ASN A 45 -4.54 -28.81 5.15
C ASN A 45 -3.89 -30.21 5.10
N VAL A 46 -3.03 -30.42 4.11
CA VAL A 46 -2.29 -31.67 3.83
C VAL A 46 -1.43 -32.14 5.01
N PHE A 47 -1.02 -31.22 5.89
CA PHE A 47 -0.18 -31.54 7.06
C PHE A 47 -0.99 -31.82 8.33
N SER A 48 -2.33 -31.79 8.27
CA SER A 48 -3.18 -32.09 9.41
C SER A 48 -3.53 -33.57 9.49
N LYS A 49 -3.80 -34.06 10.71
CA LYS A 49 -4.23 -35.44 10.94
C LYS A 49 -5.62 -35.74 10.37
N ASP A 50 -6.49 -34.73 10.35
CA ASP A 50 -7.87 -34.81 9.84
C ASP A 50 -7.98 -34.44 8.35
N TYR A 51 -6.87 -34.48 7.61
CA TYR A 51 -6.83 -34.13 6.19
C TYR A 51 -7.73 -35.04 5.35
N ASP A 52 -8.55 -34.43 4.49
CA ASP A 52 -9.39 -35.12 3.53
C ASP A 52 -9.08 -34.60 2.12
N ALA A 53 -8.56 -35.49 1.27
CA ALA A 53 -8.19 -35.16 -0.10
C ALA A 53 -9.38 -34.67 -0.94
N SER A 54 -10.60 -35.12 -0.64
CA SER A 54 -11.82 -34.72 -1.34
C SER A 54 -12.30 -33.31 -0.95
N ALA A 55 -11.94 -32.86 0.26
CA ALA A 55 -12.28 -31.53 0.78
C ALA A 55 -11.36 -30.43 0.23
N ASN A 56 -10.25 -30.79 -0.42
CA ASN A 56 -9.22 -29.86 -0.89
C ASN A 56 -9.64 -29.10 -2.16
N LYS A 57 -10.48 -28.08 -2.00
CA LYS A 57 -10.92 -27.15 -3.06
C LYS A 57 -9.86 -26.08 -3.36
N LYS A 58 -8.59 -26.45 -3.49
CA LYS A 58 -7.56 -25.51 -3.95
C LYS A 58 -7.85 -25.15 -5.40
N VAL A 59 -7.89 -23.84 -5.66
CA VAL A 59 -7.96 -23.30 -7.02
C VAL A 59 -6.74 -23.85 -7.78
N GLN A 60 -6.96 -24.47 -8.93
CA GLN A 60 -5.87 -25.08 -9.71
C GLN A 60 -5.16 -24.03 -10.57
N LYS A 61 -3.91 -24.32 -10.97
CA LYS A 61 -3.17 -23.46 -11.90
C LYS A 61 -3.98 -23.27 -13.20
N GLY A 62 -4.33 -22.02 -13.51
CA GLY A 62 -5.16 -21.67 -14.67
C GLY A 62 -6.63 -21.34 -14.35
N GLN A 63 -7.11 -21.63 -13.14
CA GLN A 63 -8.45 -21.21 -12.70
C GLN A 63 -8.46 -19.76 -12.19
N LYS A 64 -9.58 -19.06 -12.39
CA LYS A 64 -9.77 -17.66 -11.97
C LYS A 64 -9.64 -17.55 -10.44
N GLY A 65 -8.69 -16.75 -9.97
CA GLY A 65 -8.39 -16.59 -8.54
C GLY A 65 -7.17 -17.39 -8.05
N TYR A 66 -6.53 -18.20 -8.90
CA TYR A 66 -5.25 -18.82 -8.57
C TYR A 66 -4.19 -17.75 -8.26
N GLY A 67 -3.45 -17.91 -7.16
CA GLY A 67 -2.45 -16.95 -6.71
C GLY A 67 -3.00 -15.60 -6.20
N THR A 68 -4.33 -15.46 -6.08
CA THR A 68 -4.99 -14.24 -5.58
C THR A 68 -5.63 -14.49 -4.22
N ALA A 69 -5.55 -13.52 -3.32
CA ALA A 69 -6.22 -13.62 -2.03
C ALA A 69 -7.75 -13.67 -2.21
N PRO A 70 -8.49 -14.43 -1.38
CA PRO A 70 -9.94 -14.44 -1.41
C PRO A 70 -10.51 -13.02 -1.30
N GLU A 71 -11.51 -12.72 -2.12
CA GLU A 71 -12.15 -11.42 -2.14
C GLU A 71 -12.78 -11.11 -0.77
N GLY A 72 -12.61 -9.89 -0.27
CA GLY A 72 -13.04 -9.50 1.08
C GLY A 72 -12.15 -9.97 2.24
N SER A 73 -11.10 -10.75 1.99
CA SER A 73 -10.14 -11.13 3.04
C SER A 73 -9.27 -9.95 3.50
N LYS A 74 -8.73 -10.03 4.73
CA LYS A 74 -7.73 -9.06 5.22
C LYS A 74 -6.51 -8.96 4.30
N SER A 75 -6.13 -10.08 3.66
CA SER A 75 -5.02 -10.11 2.70
C SER A 75 -5.34 -9.35 1.42
N ALA A 76 -6.57 -9.44 0.90
CA ALA A 76 -7.01 -8.64 -0.24
C ALA A 76 -7.02 -7.14 0.08
N ALA A 77 -7.49 -6.76 1.27
CA ALA A 77 -7.46 -5.37 1.74
C ALA A 77 -6.02 -4.83 1.86
N ARG A 78 -5.09 -5.62 2.42
CA ARG A 78 -3.65 -5.27 2.45
C ARG A 78 -3.07 -5.11 1.05
N ALA A 79 -3.41 -6.00 0.12
CA ALA A 79 -2.95 -5.90 -1.26
C ALA A 79 -3.44 -4.60 -1.94
N LYS A 80 -4.71 -4.21 -1.72
CA LYS A 80 -5.25 -2.94 -2.22
C LYS A 80 -4.51 -1.74 -1.61
N LYS A 81 -4.31 -1.73 -0.29
CA LYS A 81 -3.58 -0.67 0.42
C LYS A 81 -2.13 -0.57 -0.05
N ALA A 82 -1.45 -1.69 -0.26
CA ALA A 82 -0.08 -1.72 -0.79
C ALA A 82 0.00 -1.16 -2.21
N LYS A 83 -0.96 -1.50 -3.09
CA LYS A 83 -1.04 -0.91 -4.44
C LYS A 83 -1.23 0.60 -4.39
N GLU A 84 -2.08 1.09 -3.49
CA GLU A 84 -2.32 2.52 -3.31
C GLU A 84 -1.11 3.26 -2.76
N TRP A 85 -0.46 2.71 -1.73
CA TRP A 85 0.77 3.26 -1.17
C TRP A 85 1.85 3.41 -2.23
N VAL A 86 2.08 2.39 -3.06
CA VAL A 86 3.02 2.46 -4.18
C VAL A 86 2.71 3.62 -5.13
N LYS A 87 1.43 3.86 -5.44
CA LYS A 87 1.06 4.96 -6.33
C LYS A 87 1.42 6.32 -5.74
N GLN A 88 1.19 6.48 -4.44
CA GLN A 88 1.57 7.70 -3.71
C GLN A 88 3.08 7.89 -3.72
N GLN A 89 3.86 6.82 -3.51
CA GLN A 89 5.32 6.87 -3.56
C GLN A 89 5.85 7.28 -4.94
N ILE A 90 5.24 6.78 -6.03
CA ILE A 90 5.61 7.22 -7.40
C ILE A 90 5.30 8.71 -7.60
N GLY A 91 4.16 9.20 -7.10
CA GLY A 91 3.83 10.62 -7.17
C GLY A 91 4.82 11.50 -6.40
N LEU A 92 5.23 11.06 -5.21
CA LEU A 92 6.27 11.72 -4.42
C LEU A 92 7.60 11.72 -5.17
N LEU A 93 8.00 10.58 -5.73
CA LEU A 93 9.23 10.43 -6.52
C LEU A 93 9.28 11.45 -7.67
N ILE A 94 8.22 11.55 -8.47
CA ILE A 94 8.11 12.52 -9.56
C ILE A 94 8.25 13.96 -9.03
N SER A 95 7.61 14.28 -7.90
CA SER A 95 7.73 15.60 -7.29
C SER A 95 9.13 15.91 -6.80
N VAL A 96 9.87 14.93 -6.27
CA VAL A 96 11.26 15.12 -5.81
C VAL A 96 12.18 15.32 -7.01
N ILE A 97 12.04 14.52 -8.07
CA ILE A 97 12.82 14.69 -9.31
C ILE A 97 12.60 16.08 -9.92
N LYS A 98 11.36 16.60 -9.90
CA LYS A 98 11.10 17.97 -10.38
C LYS A 98 11.70 19.08 -9.52
N LYS A 99 11.94 18.82 -8.23
CA LYS A 99 12.50 19.80 -7.29
C LYS A 99 14.03 19.81 -7.31
N VAL A 100 14.64 18.64 -7.41
CA VAL A 100 16.09 18.45 -7.29
C VAL A 100 16.78 18.29 -8.65
N GLY A 101 16.06 17.77 -9.64
CA GLY A 101 16.55 17.58 -11.00
C GLY A 101 16.58 18.87 -11.81
N GLN A 102 17.15 18.76 -13.00
CA GLN A 102 17.31 19.85 -13.97
C GLN A 102 16.54 19.54 -15.26
N LEU A 103 16.23 20.57 -16.05
CA LEU A 103 15.69 20.38 -17.38
C LEU A 103 16.81 19.98 -18.35
N ASN A 104 16.54 18.97 -19.16
CA ASN A 104 17.41 18.59 -20.27
C ASN A 104 17.08 19.35 -21.56
N ALA A 105 17.88 19.13 -22.60
CA ALA A 105 17.68 19.74 -23.93
C ALA A 105 16.30 19.45 -24.55
N ASN A 106 15.63 18.38 -24.10
CA ASN A 106 14.29 18.01 -24.55
C ASN A 106 13.17 18.60 -23.67
N GLY A 107 13.50 19.49 -22.71
CA GLY A 107 12.55 20.07 -21.77
C GLY A 107 12.01 19.11 -20.71
N ARG A 108 12.63 17.94 -20.53
CA ARG A 108 12.24 16.94 -19.53
C ARG A 108 13.12 17.05 -18.30
N HIS A 109 12.56 16.76 -17.12
CA HIS A 109 13.34 16.78 -15.89
C HIS A 109 14.17 15.50 -15.78
N GLU A 110 15.44 15.65 -15.48
CA GLU A 110 16.37 14.55 -15.23
C GLU A 110 17.21 14.81 -13.98
N VAL A 111 17.65 13.72 -13.34
CA VAL A 111 18.50 13.75 -12.15
C VAL A 111 19.42 12.54 -12.17
N THR A 112 20.64 12.68 -11.65
CA THR A 112 21.54 11.53 -11.46
C THR A 112 21.10 10.69 -10.26
N PHE A 113 21.35 9.39 -10.31
CA PHE A 113 20.98 8.48 -9.22
C PHE A 113 21.64 8.88 -7.90
N GLY A 114 22.91 9.29 -7.91
CA GLY A 114 23.61 9.68 -6.68
C GLY A 114 22.94 10.86 -5.96
N VAL A 115 22.58 11.91 -6.71
CA VAL A 115 21.88 13.09 -6.16
C VAL A 115 20.49 12.69 -5.68
N MET A 116 19.77 11.90 -6.47
CA MET A 116 18.45 11.41 -6.10
C MET A 116 18.49 10.55 -4.83
N PHE A 117 19.50 9.71 -4.68
CA PHE A 117 19.68 8.83 -3.52
C PHE A 117 19.90 9.63 -2.24
N ILE A 118 20.78 10.64 -2.28
CA ILE A 118 21.02 11.54 -1.13
C ILE A 118 19.73 12.27 -0.76
N ALA A 119 19.03 12.87 -1.73
CA ALA A 119 17.80 13.60 -1.48
C ALA A 119 16.67 12.72 -0.92
N TYR A 120 16.67 11.42 -1.23
CA TYR A 120 15.64 10.48 -0.79
C TYR A 120 15.99 9.75 0.50
N GLN A 121 17.25 9.75 0.93
CA GLN A 121 17.72 9.10 2.16
C GLN A 121 16.98 9.63 3.40
N ASP A 122 16.69 10.93 3.44
CA ASP A 122 15.93 11.56 4.53
C ASP A 122 14.42 11.33 4.43
N ILE A 123 13.94 10.79 3.31
CA ILE A 123 12.51 10.63 3.00
C ILE A 123 12.07 9.18 3.18
N SER A 124 12.79 8.22 2.61
CA SER A 124 12.39 6.80 2.56
C SER A 124 13.52 5.87 2.09
N ASP A 125 13.58 4.68 2.66
CA ASP A 125 14.54 3.62 2.34
C ASP A 125 14.17 2.78 1.09
N THR A 126 13.04 3.08 0.43
CA THR A 126 12.48 2.25 -0.65
C THR A 126 12.76 2.72 -2.08
N LEU A 127 13.65 3.72 -2.27
CA LEU A 127 13.87 4.40 -3.54
C LEU A 127 14.01 3.47 -4.75
N VAL A 128 14.93 2.50 -4.70
CA VAL A 128 15.23 1.60 -5.84
C VAL A 128 14.02 0.73 -6.19
N GLY A 129 13.21 0.33 -5.20
CA GLY A 129 11.98 -0.42 -5.42
C GLY A 129 10.91 0.42 -6.11
N ILE A 130 10.77 1.68 -5.71
CA ILE A 130 9.81 2.62 -6.30
C ILE A 130 10.24 3.04 -7.70
N LEU A 131 11.54 3.28 -7.93
CA LEU A 131 12.11 3.57 -9.27
C LEU A 131 11.79 2.46 -10.27
N ARG A 132 12.04 1.19 -9.89
CA ARG A 132 11.70 0.04 -10.73
C ARG A 132 10.22 -0.01 -11.07
N ARG A 133 9.35 0.32 -10.11
CA ARG A 133 7.92 0.31 -10.36
C ARG A 133 7.46 1.48 -11.22
N ALA A 134 8.03 2.68 -11.03
CA ALA A 134 7.78 3.83 -11.89
C ALA A 134 8.26 3.59 -13.34
N LYS A 135 9.41 2.93 -13.53
CA LYS A 135 9.89 2.45 -14.84
C LYS A 135 8.89 1.49 -15.49
N LYS A 136 8.36 0.52 -14.72
CA LYS A 136 7.31 -0.40 -15.23
C LYS A 136 6.02 0.32 -15.64
N TYR A 137 5.66 1.41 -14.95
CA TYR A 137 4.51 2.24 -15.36
C TYR A 137 4.83 3.18 -16.53
N GLY A 138 6.10 3.30 -16.93
CA GLY A 138 6.56 4.15 -18.03
C GLY A 138 6.58 5.63 -17.67
N CYS A 139 6.69 5.98 -16.38
CA CYS A 139 6.76 7.38 -15.92
C CYS A 139 8.20 7.93 -15.95
N LEU A 140 9.19 7.06 -15.96
CA LEU A 140 10.60 7.42 -15.98
C LEU A 140 11.41 6.35 -16.71
N GLU A 141 12.60 6.75 -17.14
CA GLU A 141 13.56 5.93 -17.87
C GLU A 141 14.94 6.11 -17.25
N PHE A 142 15.67 5.01 -17.09
CA PHE A 142 17.06 4.99 -16.67
C PHE A 142 17.72 3.69 -17.14
N GLU A 143 19.04 3.74 -17.30
CA GLU A 143 19.87 2.61 -17.73
C GLU A 143 20.06 1.58 -16.61
N GLY A 144 19.90 0.30 -16.94
CA GLY A 144 20.02 -0.81 -15.98
C GLY A 144 18.74 -1.10 -15.17
N ASP A 145 18.81 -2.15 -14.35
CA ASP A 145 17.67 -2.64 -13.54
C ASP A 145 17.90 -2.54 -12.03
N MET A 146 19.15 -2.65 -11.59
CA MET A 146 19.56 -2.44 -10.20
C MET A 146 20.58 -1.31 -10.13
N LEU A 147 20.24 -0.28 -9.36
CA LEU A 147 21.13 0.84 -9.08
C LEU A 147 21.72 0.62 -7.69
N PHE A 148 23.05 0.61 -7.61
CA PHE A 148 23.79 0.45 -6.37
C PHE A 148 24.54 1.75 -6.08
N GLN A 149 24.53 2.17 -4.82
CA GLN A 149 25.29 3.35 -4.38
C GLN A 149 26.78 3.16 -4.68
N GLY A 150 27.45 4.22 -5.13
CA GLY A 150 28.88 4.22 -5.46
C GLY A 150 29.21 3.65 -6.84
N GLN A 151 28.41 2.72 -7.37
CA GLN A 151 28.61 2.17 -8.73
C GLN A 151 27.70 2.84 -9.76
N SER A 152 26.45 3.10 -9.39
CA SER A 152 25.41 3.61 -10.30
C SER A 152 25.13 5.09 -10.13
N ASP A 153 25.94 5.82 -9.37
CA ASP A 153 25.66 7.22 -9.00
C ASP A 153 25.55 8.16 -10.22
N GLY A 154 26.27 7.85 -11.30
CA GLY A 154 26.23 8.59 -12.56
C GLY A 154 25.03 8.27 -13.48
N VAL A 155 24.18 7.29 -13.14
CA VAL A 155 23.04 6.92 -13.99
C VAL A 155 22.01 8.04 -14.00
N ILE A 156 21.63 8.48 -15.20
CA ILE A 156 20.62 9.52 -15.40
C ILE A 156 19.23 8.91 -15.34
N ILE A 157 18.39 9.46 -14.48
CA ILE A 157 16.97 9.15 -14.36
C ILE A 157 16.19 10.30 -14.99
N CYS A 158 15.50 10.01 -16.10
CA CYS A 158 14.74 11.00 -16.86
C CYS A 158 13.24 10.74 -16.74
N LEU A 159 12.44 11.79 -16.50
CA LEU A 159 10.98 11.68 -16.52
C LEU A 159 10.46 11.59 -17.96
N THR A 160 9.44 10.77 -18.16
CA THR A 160 8.69 10.72 -19.43
C THR A 160 7.48 11.67 -19.37
N PRO A 161 6.88 12.03 -20.53
CA PRO A 161 5.65 12.83 -20.55
C PRO A 161 4.48 12.21 -19.76
N LYS A 162 4.52 10.89 -19.52
CA LYS A 162 3.52 10.17 -18.73
C LYS A 162 3.60 10.48 -17.23
N ALA A 163 4.74 10.94 -16.72
CA ALA A 163 4.85 11.35 -15.32
C ALA A 163 3.94 12.55 -14.98
N ASP A 164 3.69 13.44 -15.93
CA ASP A 164 2.84 14.62 -15.71
C ASP A 164 1.38 14.26 -15.48
N THR A 165 0.90 13.18 -16.11
CA THR A 165 -0.48 12.71 -15.99
C THR A 165 -0.71 11.76 -14.79
N TRP A 166 0.35 11.41 -14.03
CA TRP A 166 0.27 10.43 -12.93
C TRP A 166 -0.75 10.80 -11.84
N LYS A 167 -0.98 12.10 -11.61
CA LYS A 167 -2.00 12.59 -10.66
C LYS A 167 -3.43 12.15 -10.99
N HIS A 168 -3.71 11.84 -12.26
CA HIS A 168 -5.06 11.50 -12.76
C HIS A 168 -5.19 10.05 -13.22
N MET A 169 -4.24 9.17 -12.86
CA MET A 169 -4.25 7.79 -13.34
C MET A 169 -5.44 7.01 -12.73
N PRO A 170 -6.41 6.52 -13.54
CA PRO A 170 -7.51 5.72 -13.02
C PRO A 170 -6.97 4.43 -12.36
N PRO A 171 -7.72 3.82 -11.43
CA PRO A 171 -7.36 2.50 -10.93
C PRO A 171 -7.30 1.52 -12.11
N GLY A 172 -6.08 1.18 -12.53
CA GLY A 172 -5.86 0.19 -13.59
C GLY A 172 -6.63 -1.09 -13.29
N LYS A 173 -7.30 -1.60 -14.33
CA LYS A 173 -8.15 -2.80 -14.33
C LYS A 173 -7.41 -4.02 -13.79
#